data_AF-A0A0F8CA42-F1
#
_entry.id   AF-A0A0F8CA42-F1
#
_cell.length_a   1.000
_cell.length_b   1.000
_cell.length_c   1.000
_cell.angle_alpha   90.00
_cell.angle_beta   90.00
_cell.angle_gamma   90.00
#
_symmetry.space_group_name_H-M   'P 1'
#
loop_
_entity.id
_entity.type
_entity.pdbx_description
1 polymer ?
#
loop_
_entity_poly.entity_id
_entity_poly.type
_entity_poly.pdbx_seq_one_letter_code
_entity_poly.pdbx_strand_id
1 'polypeptide(L)'
;MSCGLSEDERLILKILYTNRNLASNRGYNSKLLERVVEKKISSSYGDTIKKLKNGGYIAQINKKDLKYYIPSSSIPAVCSALDSHGFSVTKGRTRKL
;
A
#
# COMPACT_ATOMS: atom_id res chain seq x y z
N MET A 1 14.74 -9.98 7.26
CA MET A 1 14.71 -8.59 7.74
C MET A 1 13.33 -8.35 8.33
N SER A 2 13.22 -8.04 9.62
CA SER A 2 11.95 -7.67 10.25
C SER A 2 11.40 -6.45 9.50
N CYS A 3 10.34 -6.62 8.71
CA CYS A 3 9.72 -5.47 8.10
C CYS A 3 9.17 -4.61 9.25
N GLY A 4 9.65 -3.37 9.39
CA GLY A 4 9.25 -2.47 10.46
C GLY A 4 7.81 -1.95 10.31
N LEU A 5 6.95 -2.70 9.59
CA LEU A 5 5.58 -2.34 9.29
C LEU A 5 4.63 -3.06 10.24
N SER A 6 3.64 -2.33 10.76
CA SER A 6 2.58 -2.92 11.57
C SER A 6 1.68 -3.84 10.74
N GLU A 7 0.85 -4.65 11.40
CA GLU A 7 -0.13 -5.49 10.69
C GLU A 7 -1.12 -4.63 9.88
N ASP A 8 -1.57 -3.52 10.45
CA ASP A 8 -2.47 -2.56 9.80
C ASP A 8 -1.84 -1.96 8.54
N GLU A 9 -0.56 -1.60 8.62
CA GLU A 9 0.19 -1.03 7.50
C GLU A 9 0.33 -2.04 6.35
N ARG A 10 0.63 -3.29 6.68
CA ARG A 10 0.71 -4.41 5.73
C ARG A 10 -0.64 -4.70 5.09
N LEU A 11 -1.73 -4.58 5.83
CA LEU A 11 -3.08 -4.82 5.32
C LEU A 11 -3.46 -3.79 4.25
N ILE A 12 -3.15 -2.51 4.48
CA ILE A 12 -3.35 -1.45 3.48
C ILE A 12 -2.52 -1.73 2.22
N LEU A 13 -1.24 -2.06 2.39
CA LEU A 13 -0.34 -2.38 1.29
C LEU A 13 -0.83 -3.59 0.48
N LYS A 14 -1.32 -4.63 1.15
CA LYS A 14 -1.90 -5.81 0.51
C LYS A 14 -3.12 -5.44 -0.35
N ILE A 15 -4.01 -4.60 0.14
CA ILE A 15 -5.20 -4.15 -0.62
C ILE A 15 -4.77 -3.37 -1.87
N LEU A 16 -3.83 -2.44 -1.73
CA LEU A 16 -3.32 -1.66 -2.86
C LEU A 16 -2.60 -2.54 -3.89
N TYR A 17 -1.82 -3.51 -3.41
CA TYR A 17 -1.09 -4.45 -4.26
C TYR A 17 -2.03 -5.39 -5.02
N THR A 18 -3.02 -5.97 -4.32
CA THR A 18 -4.01 -6.90 -4.90
C THR A 18 -4.84 -6.21 -6.00
N ASN A 19 -5.21 -4.95 -5.79
CA ASN A 19 -5.92 -4.13 -6.76
C ASN A 19 -5.01 -3.56 -7.87
N ARG A 20 -3.71 -3.91 -7.89
CA ARG A 20 -2.71 -3.45 -8.87
C ARG A 20 -2.60 -1.92 -8.96
N ASN A 21 -2.76 -1.24 -7.83
CA ASN A 21 -2.62 0.21 -7.71
C ASN A 21 -1.14 0.61 -7.58
N LEU A 22 -0.35 0.23 -8.58
CA LEU A 22 1.12 0.37 -8.60
C LEU A 22 1.59 1.56 -9.46
N ALA A 23 0.68 2.47 -9.81
CA ALA A 23 0.96 3.60 -10.68
C ALA A 23 0.02 4.77 -10.38
N SER A 24 0.48 5.99 -10.68
CA SER A 24 -0.28 7.22 -10.44
C SER A 24 -1.57 7.32 -11.26
N ASN A 25 -1.71 6.58 -12.36
CA ASN A 25 -2.96 6.51 -13.11
C ASN A 25 -3.98 5.52 -12.51
N ARG A 26 -3.58 4.68 -11.55
CA ARG A 26 -4.38 3.63 -10.92
C ARG A 26 -4.48 3.83 -9.41
N GLY A 27 -4.71 5.08 -8.99
CA GLY A 27 -4.92 5.38 -7.57
C GLY A 27 -6.25 4.81 -7.05
N TYR A 28 -6.22 4.26 -5.85
CA TYR A 28 -7.39 3.79 -5.12
C TYR A 28 -8.03 4.92 -4.32
N ASN A 29 -9.36 5.02 -4.32
CA ASN A 29 -10.06 6.10 -3.60
C ASN A 29 -9.87 5.97 -2.08
N SER A 30 -9.45 7.05 -1.43
CA SER A 30 -9.20 7.10 0.01
C SER A 30 -10.43 6.73 0.84
N LYS A 31 -11.62 7.20 0.46
CA LYS A 31 -12.88 6.94 1.17
C LYS A 31 -13.30 5.47 1.08
N LEU A 32 -13.04 4.84 -0.07
CA LEU A 32 -13.30 3.41 -0.23
C LEU A 32 -12.28 2.58 0.55
N LEU A 33 -11.01 3.02 0.56
CA LEU A 33 -9.96 2.33 1.31
C LEU A 33 -10.26 2.37 2.80
N GLU A 34 -10.60 3.55 3.32
CA GLU A 34 -11.00 3.76 4.70
C GLU A 34 -12.13 2.80 5.10
N ARG A 35 -13.24 2.75 4.37
CA ARG A 35 -14.35 1.83 4.68
C ARG A 35 -13.96 0.34 4.70
N VAL A 36 -13.04 -0.08 3.83
CA VAL A 36 -12.60 -1.47 3.75
C VAL A 36 -11.62 -1.80 4.88
N VAL A 37 -10.76 -0.85 5.21
CA VAL A 37 -9.67 -1.00 6.16
C VAL A 37 -10.17 -0.81 7.59
N GLU A 38 -11.03 0.17 7.87
CA GLU A 38 -11.62 0.48 9.17
C GLU A 38 -12.31 -0.74 9.82
N LYS A 39 -12.88 -1.63 9.00
CA LYS A 39 -13.46 -2.91 9.48
C LYS A 39 -12.42 -3.95 9.93
N LYS A 40 -11.15 -3.74 9.59
CA LYS A 40 -10.07 -4.74 9.69
C LYS A 40 -8.90 -4.29 10.55
N ILE A 41 -8.73 -2.99 10.76
CA ILE A 41 -7.64 -2.43 11.57
C ILE A 41 -8.16 -2.04 12.94
N SER A 42 -7.33 -2.26 13.96
CA SER A 42 -7.57 -1.80 15.32
C SER A 42 -7.10 -0.36 15.54
N SER A 43 -6.17 0.14 14.70
CA SER A 43 -5.65 1.51 14.79
C SER A 43 -6.47 2.51 13.97
N SER A 44 -6.28 3.81 14.24
CA SER A 44 -6.84 4.88 13.41
C SER A 44 -6.27 4.83 11.99
N TYR A 45 -7.14 4.70 10.98
CA TYR A 45 -6.77 4.68 9.55
C TYR A 45 -5.88 5.87 9.16
N GLY A 46 -6.18 7.05 9.69
CA GLY A 46 -5.43 8.27 9.40
C GLY A 46 -3.97 8.20 9.85
N ASP A 47 -3.70 7.59 11.00
CA ASP A 47 -2.33 7.48 11.53
C ASP A 47 -1.53 6.42 10.76
N THR A 48 -2.16 5.31 10.40
CA THR A 48 -1.55 4.25 9.58
C THR A 48 -1.17 4.78 8.19
N ILE A 49 -2.06 5.55 7.56
CA ILE A 49 -1.78 6.20 6.26
C ILE A 49 -0.65 7.21 6.38
N LYS A 50 -0.62 8.03 7.44
CA LYS A 50 0.46 9.00 7.66
C LYS A 50 1.81 8.30 7.80
N LYS A 51 1.89 7.20 8.56
CA LYS A 51 3.12 6.41 8.71
C LYS A 51 3.58 5.82 7.38
N LEU A 52 2.66 5.21 6.60
CA LEU A 52 2.96 4.66 5.28
C LEU A 52 3.43 5.71 4.27
N LYS A 53 2.84 6.91 4.35
CA LYS A 53 3.24 8.05 3.52
C LYS A 53 4.62 8.57 3.91
N ASN A 54 4.89 8.73 5.21
CA ASN A 54 6.19 9.15 5.72
C ASN A 54 7.29 8.11 5.43
N GLY A 55 6.94 6.82 5.47
CA GLY A 55 7.84 5.73 5.09
C GLY A 55 8.04 5.57 3.58
N GLY A 56 7.40 6.40 2.74
CA GLY A 56 7.54 6.37 1.29
C GLY A 56 6.92 5.15 0.61
N TYR A 57 6.12 4.35 1.33
CA TYR A 57 5.49 3.15 0.80
C TYR A 57 4.29 3.48 -0.12
N ILE A 58 3.57 4.55 0.21
CA ILE A 58 2.37 5.00 -0.50
C ILE A 58 2.53 6.46 -0.90
N ALA A 59 2.10 6.79 -2.11
CA ALA A 59 1.93 8.16 -2.57
C ALA A 59 0.45 8.52 -2.70
N GLN A 60 0.17 9.81 -2.47
CA GLN A 60 -1.16 10.38 -2.65
C GLN A 60 -1.26 11.09 -4.00
N ILE A 61 -2.46 11.11 -4.55
CA ILE A 61 -2.82 11.87 -5.73
C ILE A 61 -3.93 12.81 -5.33
N ASN A 62 -3.64 14.10 -5.42
CA ASN A 62 -4.63 15.14 -5.20
C ASN A 62 -5.29 15.44 -6.56
N LYS A 63 -6.36 14.70 -6.88
CA LYS A 63 -7.33 15.05 -7.92
C LYS A 63 -8.64 15.47 -7.23
N LYS A 64 -9.79 15.43 -7.93
CA LYS A 64 -11.12 15.67 -7.33
C LYS A 64 -11.39 14.80 -6.09
N ASP A 65 -10.91 13.56 -6.10
CA ASP A 65 -10.90 12.66 -4.95
C ASP A 65 -9.46 12.32 -4.58
N LEU A 66 -9.19 12.27 -3.27
CA LEU A 66 -7.94 11.75 -2.72
C LEU A 66 -7.79 10.28 -3.11
N LYS A 67 -6.67 9.96 -3.75
CA LYS A 67 -6.35 8.59 -4.15
C LYS A 67 -4.96 8.18 -3.67
N TYR A 68 -4.81 6.91 -3.31
CA TYR A 68 -3.56 6.32 -2.87
C TYR A 68 -3.07 5.27 -3.87
N TYR A 69 -1.77 5.24 -4.10
CA TYR A 69 -1.12 4.22 -4.92
C TYR A 69 0.26 3.90 -4.34
N ILE A 70 0.81 2.75 -4.73
CA ILE A 70 2.18 2.35 -4.41
C ILE A 70 3.08 2.88 -5.54
N PRO A 71 4.03 3.79 -5.26
CA PRO A 71 5.05 4.22 -6.21
C PRO A 71 5.87 3.04 -6.76
N SER A 72 6.31 3.15 -8.02
CA SER A 72 7.17 2.15 -8.64
C SER A 72 8.46 1.89 -7.86
N SER A 73 9.00 2.92 -7.20
CA SER A 73 10.19 2.83 -6.34
C SER A 73 9.96 2.01 -5.07
N SER A 74 8.74 1.98 -4.53
CA SER A 74 8.41 1.24 -3.31
C SER A 74 7.86 -0.16 -3.56
N ILE A 75 7.57 -0.54 -4.81
CA ILE A 75 7.12 -1.90 -5.18
C ILE A 75 8.08 -2.97 -4.64
N PRO A 76 9.42 -2.90 -4.83
CA PRO A 76 10.32 -3.95 -4.35
C PRO A 76 10.31 -4.08 -2.82
N ALA A 77 10.20 -2.95 -2.12
CA ALA A 77 10.12 -2.91 -0.67
C ALA A 77 8.80 -3.50 -0.16
N VAL A 78 7.67 -3.16 -0.79
CA VAL A 78 6.35 -3.71 -0.47
C VAL A 78 6.28 -5.20 -0.76
N CYS A 79 6.81 -5.65 -1.90
CA CYS A 79 6.89 -7.07 -2.23
C CYS A 79 7.72 -7.83 -1.18
N SER A 80 8.88 -7.29 -0.78
CA SER A 80 9.74 -7.91 0.23
C SER A 80 9.06 -7.97 1.61
N ALA A 81 8.32 -6.92 1.98
CA ALA A 81 7.54 -6.88 3.22
C ALA A 81 6.38 -7.89 3.22
N LEU A 82 5.66 -8.00 2.10
CA LEU A 82 4.56 -8.96 1.95
C LEU A 82 5.05 -10.42 1.87
N ASP A 83 6.14 -10.67 1.13
CA ASP A 83 6.79 -11.99 1.03
C ASP A 83 7.30 -12.47 2.41
N SER A 84 7.90 -11.57 3.20
CA SER A 84 8.42 -11.89 4.54
C SER A 84 7.34 -12.33 5.53
N HIS A 85 6.06 -12.05 5.24
CA HIS A 85 4.93 -12.41 6.08
C HIS A 85 3.99 -13.43 5.42
N GLY A 86 4.46 -14.14 4.39
CA GLY A 86 3.75 -15.28 3.81
C GLY A 86 2.59 -14.92 2.87
N PHE A 87 2.48 -13.65 2.45
CA PHE A 87 1.54 -13.30 1.39
C PHE A 87 2.17 -13.66 0.04
N SER A 88 1.45 -14.45 -0.78
CA SER A 88 1.88 -14.78 -2.15
C SER A 88 1.87 -13.52 -3.03
N VAL A 89 3.01 -12.84 -3.08
CA VAL A 89 3.21 -11.70 -3.98
C VAL A 89 3.57 -12.26 -5.35
N THR A 90 2.68 -12.15 -6.34
CA THR A 90 3.04 -12.50 -7.71
C THR A 90 4.04 -11.46 -8.20
N LYS A 91 5.33 -11.78 -8.19
CA LYS A 91 6.40 -10.96 -8.78
C LYS A 91 6.15 -10.82 -10.29
N GLY A 92 5.20 -9.98 -10.65
CA GLY A 92 4.94 -9.61 -12.03
C GLY A 92 6.22 -8.99 -12.57
N ARG A 93 6.75 -9.58 -13.66
CA ARG A 93 7.99 -9.22 -14.37
C ARG A 93 8.43 -7.79 -14.06
N THR A 94 9.43 -7.65 -13.19
CA THR A 94 10.31 -6.48 -13.20
C THR A 94 10.98 -6.46 -14.58
N ARG A 95 10.37 -5.78 -15.55
CA ARG A 95 11.09 -5.41 -16.77
C ARG A 95 12.16 -4.42 -16.32
N LYS A 96 13.42 -4.86 -16.32
CA LYS A 96 14.54 -3.91 -16.41
C LYS A 96 14.29 -3.08 -17.67
N LEU A 97 14.30 -1.77 -17.51
CA LEU A 97 14.38 -0.83 -18.63
C LEU A 97 15.66 -1.11 -19.42
#